data_AF-Q48863-F1
#
_entry.id   AF-Q48863-F1
#
_cell.length_a   1.000
_cell.length_b   1.000
_cell.length_c   1.000
_cell.angle_alpha   90.00
_cell.angle_beta   90.00
_cell.angle_gamma   90.00
#
_symmetry.space_group_name_H-M   'P 1'
#
loop_
_entity.id
_entity.type
_entity.pdbx_description
1 polymer ?
#
loop_
_entity_poly.entity_id
_entity_poly.type
_entity_poly.pdbx_seq_one_letter_code
_entity_poly.pdbx_strand_id
1 'polypeptide(L)'
;MIEENDSIKLLNYFELNTVKGGGSKEIAGNLRKIRLSKEITRTKVADALTVDVTTIARYEEGKRIPDIDTLIALSKLYEKKIEEIIY
;
A
#
# COMPACT_ATOMS: atom_id res chain seq x y z
N MET A 1 0.63 30.29 -13.00
CA MET A 1 1.85 30.31 -12.17
C MET A 1 1.64 29.34 -11.04
N ILE A 2 2.25 28.17 -11.11
CA ILE A 2 2.34 27.27 -9.95
C ILE A 2 3.51 27.85 -9.14
N GLU A 3 3.27 28.26 -7.89
CA GLU A 3 4.31 28.83 -7.05
C GLU A 3 5.44 27.81 -6.87
N GLU A 4 6.69 28.24 -7.03
CA GLU A 4 7.92 27.43 -6.86
C GLU A 4 7.94 26.58 -5.57
N ASN A 5 7.19 27.01 -4.54
CA ASN A 5 7.02 26.32 -3.28
C ASN A 5 6.31 24.95 -3.38
N ASP A 6 5.40 24.74 -4.33
CA ASP A 6 4.68 23.47 -4.45
C ASP A 6 5.57 22.36 -5.03
N SER A 7 6.44 22.71 -5.98
CA SER A 7 7.43 21.80 -6.56
C SER A 7 8.47 21.36 -5.54
N ILE A 8 8.92 22.28 -4.66
CA ILE A 8 9.89 21.99 -3.58
C ILE A 8 9.25 21.08 -2.52
N LYS A 9 7.97 21.26 -2.21
CA LYS A 9 7.23 20.40 -1.27
C LYS A 9 7.09 18.96 -1.77
N LEU A 10 6.86 18.79 -3.08
CA LEU A 10 6.78 17.49 -3.75
C LEU A 10 8.15 16.77 -3.77
N LEU A 11 9.23 17.50 -4.09
CA LEU A 11 10.60 16.98 -4.03
C LEU A 11 10.96 16.49 -2.62
N ASN A 12 10.64 17.29 -1.60
CA ASN A 12 10.92 16.92 -0.21
C ASN A 12 10.06 15.73 0.25
N TYR A 13 8.80 15.63 -0.18
CA TYR A 13 7.95 14.48 0.12
C TYR A 13 8.49 13.17 -0.51
N PHE A 14 8.97 13.23 -1.75
CA PHE A 14 9.56 12.07 -2.43
C PHE A 14 10.88 11.64 -1.78
N GLU A 15 11.74 12.59 -1.41
CA GLU A 15 12.99 12.32 -0.68
C GLU A 15 12.74 11.83 0.76
N LEU A 16 11.66 12.27 1.43
CA LEU A 16 11.27 11.75 2.73
C LEU A 16 10.73 10.30 2.64
N ASN A 17 10.01 9.97 1.56
CA ASN A 17 9.52 8.60 1.30
C ASN A 17 10.65 7.63 0.95
N THR A 18 11.76 8.09 0.36
CA THR A 18 12.92 7.25 0.05
C THR A 18 13.81 7.00 1.28
N VAL A 19 13.83 7.93 2.25
CA VAL A 19 14.64 7.82 3.48
C VAL A 19 13.87 7.12 4.62
N LYS A 20 12.53 7.18 4.63
CA LYS A 20 11.66 6.39 5.53
C LYS A 20 11.00 5.26 4.74
N GLY A 21 11.71 4.16 4.52
CA GLY A 21 11.15 3.01 3.80
C GLY A 21 9.75 2.64 4.28
N GLY A 22 8.77 2.75 3.37
CA GLY A 22 7.37 2.33 3.47
C GLY A 22 6.88 2.07 4.89
N GLY A 23 6.57 3.13 5.63
CA GLY A 23 6.00 2.97 6.96
C GLY A 23 4.69 2.19 6.88
N SER A 24 4.33 1.44 7.93
CA SER A 24 3.11 0.62 7.93
C SER A 24 1.84 1.40 7.56
N LYS A 25 1.80 2.71 7.85
CA LYS A 25 0.68 3.61 7.49
C LYS A 25 0.57 3.89 6.00
N GLU A 26 1.68 4.03 5.29
CA GLU A 26 1.68 4.31 3.84
C GLU A 26 1.24 3.07 3.07
N ILE A 27 1.85 1.92 3.38
CA ILE A 27 1.47 0.61 2.84
C ILE A 27 -0.02 0.33 3.11
N ALA A 28 -0.48 0.56 4.34
CA ALA A 28 -1.88 0.34 4.72
C ALA A 28 -2.86 1.17 3.87
N GLY A 29 -2.55 2.45 3.66
CA GLY A 29 -3.34 3.35 2.83
C GLY A 29 -3.39 2.88 1.38
N ASN A 30 -2.25 2.51 0.83
CA ASN A 30 -2.12 2.01 -0.54
C ASN A 30 -2.89 0.72 -0.75
N LEU A 31 -2.74 -0.27 0.14
CA LEU A 31 -3.49 -1.53 0.07
C LEU A 31 -4.99 -1.29 0.04
N ARG A 32 -5.51 -0.45 0.94
CA ARG A 32 -6.93 -0.13 1.00
C ARG A 32 -7.38 0.59 -0.28
N LYS A 33 -6.61 1.57 -0.76
CA LYS A 33 -6.92 2.33 -1.97
C LYS A 33 -6.98 1.44 -3.20
N ILE A 34 -5.97 0.60 -3.40
CA ILE A 34 -5.90 -0.33 -4.54
C ILE A 34 -7.06 -1.32 -4.46
N ARG A 35 -7.32 -1.92 -3.29
CA ARG A 35 -8.44 -2.84 -3.10
C ARG A 35 -9.79 -2.21 -3.49
N LEU A 36 -10.04 -0.98 -3.04
CA LEU A 36 -11.27 -0.25 -3.37
C LEU A 36 -11.35 0.11 -4.86
N SER A 37 -10.24 0.46 -5.51
CA SER A 37 -10.22 0.71 -6.96
C SER A 37 -10.50 -0.54 -7.80
N LYS A 38 -10.26 -1.74 -7.24
CA LYS A 38 -10.62 -3.03 -7.84
C LYS A 38 -12.02 -3.52 -7.46
N GLU A 39 -12.75 -2.77 -6.64
CA GLU A 39 -14.11 -3.11 -6.18
C GLU A 39 -14.22 -4.49 -5.51
N ILE A 40 -13.17 -4.93 -4.82
CA ILE A 40 -13.14 -6.22 -4.11
C ILE A 40 -13.19 -6.03 -2.59
N THR A 41 -13.80 -7.00 -1.90
CA THR A 41 -13.92 -7.00 -0.44
C THR A 41 -12.64 -7.51 0.23
N ARG A 42 -12.45 -7.20 1.52
CA ARG A 42 -11.35 -7.76 2.30
C ARG A 42 -11.40 -9.29 2.35
N THR A 43 -12.60 -9.86 2.42
CA THR A 43 -12.81 -11.33 2.37
C THR A 43 -12.27 -11.91 1.07
N LYS A 44 -12.58 -11.29 -0.09
CA LYS A 44 -12.07 -11.77 -1.38
C LYS A 44 -10.54 -11.74 -1.48
N VAL A 45 -9.90 -10.73 -0.88
CA VAL A 45 -8.44 -10.68 -0.78
C VAL A 45 -7.91 -11.77 0.15
N ALA A 46 -8.56 -11.96 1.29
CA ALA A 46 -8.18 -12.97 2.28
C ALA A 46 -8.26 -14.39 1.71
N ASP A 47 -9.36 -14.70 1.01
CA ASP A 47 -9.57 -15.97 0.33
C ASP A 47 -8.49 -16.22 -0.74
N ALA A 48 -8.17 -15.19 -1.55
CA ALA A 48 -7.13 -15.29 -2.57
C ALA A 48 -5.72 -15.52 -2.01
N LEU A 49 -5.45 -14.99 -0.81
CA LEU A 49 -4.16 -15.14 -0.12
C LEU A 49 -4.14 -16.32 0.85
N THR A 50 -5.25 -17.03 1.03
CA THR A 50 -5.40 -18.11 2.03
C THR A 50 -5.05 -17.62 3.45
N VAL A 51 -5.52 -16.43 3.82
CA VAL A 51 -5.33 -15.84 5.15
C VAL A 51 -6.67 -15.46 5.77
N ASP A 52 -6.67 -15.22 7.08
CA ASP A 52 -7.87 -14.72 7.76
C ASP A 52 -8.19 -13.27 7.35
N VAL A 53 -9.47 -12.92 7.23
CA VAL A 53 -9.92 -11.57 6.83
C VAL A 53 -9.42 -10.47 7.79
N THR A 54 -9.23 -10.79 9.08
CA THR A 54 -8.65 -9.87 10.06
C THR A 54 -7.18 -9.58 9.78
N THR A 55 -6.47 -10.48 9.09
CA THR A 55 -5.09 -10.25 8.64
C THR A 55 -5.06 -9.14 7.59
N ILE A 56 -5.96 -9.18 6.61
CA ILE A 56 -6.12 -8.10 5.62
C ILE A 56 -6.53 -6.79 6.29
N ALA A 57 -7.45 -6.84 7.26
CA ALA A 57 -7.85 -5.65 8.01
C ALA A 57 -6.66 -5.02 8.78
N ARG A 58 -5.83 -5.84 9.44
CA ARG A 58 -4.63 -5.38 10.15
C ARG A 58 -3.59 -4.75 9.23
N TYR A 59 -3.43 -5.27 8.00
CA TYR A 59 -2.60 -4.63 6.98
C TYR A 59 -3.15 -3.27 6.57
N GLU A 60 -4.44 -3.18 6.25
CA GLU A 60 -5.08 -1.91 5.84
C GLU A 60 -5.25 -0.88 6.96
N GLU A 61 -5.11 -1.30 8.22
CA GLU A 61 -5.11 -0.43 9.39
C GLU A 61 -3.68 -0.04 9.82
N GLY A 62 -2.65 -0.59 9.17
CA GLY A 62 -1.25 -0.34 9.50
C GLY A 62 -0.79 -0.97 10.83
N LYS A 63 -1.61 -1.87 11.39
CA LYS A 63 -1.33 -2.61 12.63
C LYS A 63 -0.33 -3.76 12.41
N ARG A 64 -0.19 -4.22 11.17
CA ARG A 64 0.77 -5.23 10.75
C ARG A 64 1.33 -4.85 9.39
N ILE A 65 2.61 -5.12 9.16
CA ILE A 65 3.24 -4.98 7.85
C ILE A 65 3.15 -6.36 7.15
N PRO A 66 2.67 -6.44 5.90
CA PRO A 66 2.76 -7.67 5.12
C PRO A 66 4.22 -8.05 4.89
N ASP A 67 4.54 -9.34 5.00
CA ASP A 67 5.87 -9.83 4.63
C ASP A 67 6.06 -9.84 3.11
N ILE A 68 7.27 -10.17 2.66
CA ILE A 68 7.65 -10.15 1.25
C ILE A 68 6.79 -11.10 0.41
N ASP A 69 6.48 -12.30 0.92
CA ASP A 69 5.65 -13.28 0.21
C ASP A 69 4.22 -12.78 0.05
N THR A 70 3.67 -12.15 1.11
CA THR A 70 2.37 -11.51 1.07
C THR A 70 2.36 -10.34 0.08
N LEU A 71 3.39 -9.51 0.05
CA LEU A 71 3.51 -8.40 -0.91
C LEU A 71 3.56 -8.91 -2.36
N ILE A 72 4.26 -10.00 -2.63
CA ILE A 72 4.29 -10.65 -3.95
C ILE A 72 2.89 -11.17 -4.32
N ALA A 73 2.19 -11.80 -3.39
CA ALA A 73 0.82 -12.29 -3.62
C ALA A 73 -0.16 -11.13 -3.90
N LEU A 74 -0.08 -10.04 -3.14
CA LEU A 74 -0.87 -8.83 -3.33
C LEU A 74 -0.56 -8.17 -4.67
N SER A 75 0.72 -8.09 -5.05
CA SER A 75 1.16 -7.58 -6.36
C SER A 75 0.50 -8.35 -7.51
N LYS A 76 0.46 -9.69 -7.43
CA LYS A 76 -0.20 -10.54 -8.42
C LYS A 76 -1.72 -10.34 -8.44
N LEU A 77 -2.37 -10.35 -7.27
CA LEU A 77 -3.82 -10.16 -7.14
C LEU A 77 -4.26 -8.78 -7.65
N TYR A 78 -3.50 -7.76 -7.31
CA TYR A 78 -3.77 -6.39 -7.69
C TYR A 78 -3.24 -6.01 -9.06
N GLU A 79 -2.49 -6.88 -9.73
CA GLU A 79 -1.84 -6.58 -11.02
C GLU A 79 -1.07 -5.26 -10.95
N LYS A 80 -0.33 -5.09 -9.84
CA LYS A 80 0.41 -3.88 -9.51
C LYS A 80 1.86 -4.25 -9.20
N LYS A 81 2.79 -3.36 -9.53
CA LYS A 81 4.17 -3.55 -9.10
C LYS A 81 4.27 -3.39 -7.59
N ILE A 82 5.26 -4.03 -6.96
CA ILE A 82 5.45 -3.96 -5.51
C ILE A 82 5.71 -2.51 -5.08
N GLU A 83 6.40 -1.72 -5.89
CA GLU A 83 6.67 -0.31 -5.64
C GLU A 83 5.37 0.50 -5.54
N GLU A 84 4.35 0.20 -6.35
CA GLU A 84 3.03 0.86 -6.28
C GLU A 84 2.24 0.49 -5.02
N ILE A 85 2.62 -0.59 -4.34
CA ILE A 85 2.03 -0.98 -3.05
C ILE A 85 2.76 -0.27 -1.90
N ILE A 86 4.08 -0.11 -2.02
CA ILE A 86 4.92 0.45 -0.96
C ILE A 86 4.89 1.99 -0.93
N TYR A 87 4.85 2.64 -2.10
CA TYR A 87 5.02 4.09 -2.26
C TYR A 87 3.76 4.81 -2.75
#